data_AF-A0A7C4YYI4-F1
#
_entry.id   AF-A0A7C4YYI4-F1
#
_cell.length_a   1.000
_cell.length_b   1.000
_cell.length_c   1.000
_cell.angle_alpha   90.00
_cell.angle_beta   90.00
_cell.angle_gamma   90.00
#
_symmetry.space_group_name_H-M   'P 1'
#
loop_
_entity.id
_entity.type
_entity.pdbx_description
1 polymer ?
#
loop_
_entity_poly.entity_id
_entity_poly.type
_entity_poly.pdbx_seq_one_letter_code
_entity_poly.pdbx_strand_id
1 'polypeptide(L)'
;MNIWLVMLLGGLITFGMRFSFIYAFGRLHVPETIRKALHYVPPAVLSAIVFPELFMRSGEFYLSLDNHRLLAGLVALVVAWVSKNTLVTILAGMVALFVLQIVLR
;
A
#
# COMPACT_ATOMS: atom_id res chain seq x y z
N MET A 1 -8.26 31.39 5.13
CA MET A 1 -9.00 30.20 4.63
C MET A 1 -9.37 29.35 5.85
N ASN A 2 -10.66 29.18 6.15
CA ASN A 2 -11.08 28.46 7.35
C ASN A 2 -10.92 26.94 7.12
N ILE A 3 -10.28 26.21 8.04
CA ILE A 3 -9.94 24.78 7.87
C ILE A 3 -11.19 23.94 7.53
N TRP A 4 -12.32 24.29 8.14
CA TRP A 4 -13.64 23.71 7.86
C TRP A 4 -14.03 23.78 6.38
N LEU A 5 -13.77 24.90 5.72
CA LEU A 5 -14.12 25.11 4.32
C LEU A 5 -13.24 24.25 3.40
N VAL A 6 -11.96 24.07 3.76
CA VAL A 6 -11.01 23.21 3.03
C VAL A 6 -11.39 21.74 3.18
N MET A 7 -11.75 21.28 4.39
CA MET A 7 -12.19 19.90 4.62
C MET A 7 -13.47 19.59 3.84
N LEU A 8 -14.44 20.52 3.84
CA LEU A 8 -15.71 20.33 3.14
C LEU A 8 -15.51 20.31 1.63
N LEU A 9 -14.77 21.26 1.06
CA LEU A 9 -14.45 21.27 -0.37
C LEU A 9 -13.63 20.05 -0.79
N GLY A 10 -12.59 19.69 -0.04
CA GLY A 10 -11.76 18.52 -0.32
C GLY A 10 -12.56 17.21 -0.26
N GLY A 11 -13.45 17.08 0.73
CA GLY A 11 -14.39 15.97 0.83
C GLY A 11 -15.33 15.90 -0.37
N LEU A 12 -15.93 17.02 -0.77
CA LEU A 12 -16.84 17.09 -1.91
C LEU A 12 -16.15 16.73 -3.23
N ILE A 13 -14.94 17.24 -3.44
CA ILE A 13 -14.12 16.96 -4.64
C ILE A 13 -13.75 15.47 -4.69
N THR A 14 -13.28 14.91 -3.57
CA THR A 14 -12.91 13.48 -3.49
C THR A 14 -14.11 12.58 -3.72
N PHE A 15 -15.24 12.92 -3.10
CA PHE A 15 -16.50 12.21 -3.27
C PHE A 15 -16.99 12.30 -4.72
N GLY A 16 -16.98 13.49 -5.31
CA GLY A 16 -17.38 13.71 -6.70
C GLY A 16 -16.51 12.92 -7.68
N MET A 17 -15.19 12.89 -7.49
CA MET A 17 -14.29 12.05 -8.29
C MET A 17 -14.65 10.56 -8.18
N ARG A 18 -14.79 10.03 -6.95
CA ARG A 18 -15.13 8.60 -6.76
C ARG A 18 -16.52 8.27 -7.33
N PHE A 19 -17.51 9.12 -7.09
CA PHE A 19 -18.89 8.92 -7.53
C PHE A 19 -19.03 9.00 -9.06
N SER A 20 -18.27 9.89 -9.70
CA SER A 20 -18.24 10.01 -11.16
C SER A 20 -17.86 8.68 -11.82
N PHE A 21 -16.83 7.99 -11.31
CA PHE A 21 -16.45 6.66 -11.82
C PHE A 21 -17.53 5.61 -11.60
N ILE A 22 -18.17 5.58 -10.42
CA ILE A 22 -19.23 4.61 -10.09
C ILE A 22 -20.46 4.82 -10.98
N TYR A 23 -20.89 6.08 -11.14
CA TYR A 23 -22.04 6.44 -11.98
C TYR A 23 -21.75 6.17 -13.48
N ALA A 24 -20.54 6.47 -13.94
CA ALA A 24 -20.09 6.16 -15.30
C ALA A 24 -20.05 4.63 -15.54
N PHE A 25 -19.62 3.84 -14.56
CA PHE A 25 -19.61 2.37 -14.65
C PHE A 25 -21.00 1.75 -14.79
N GLY A 26 -22.04 2.41 -14.29
CA GLY A 26 -23.43 1.96 -14.37
C GLY A 26 -24.13 2.29 -15.70
N ARG A 27 -23.62 3.27 -16.47
CA ARG A 27 -24.23 3.71 -17.74
C ARG A 27 -23.40 3.37 -18.98
N LEU A 28 -22.09 3.24 -18.85
CA LEU A 28 -21.21 2.85 -19.95
C LEU A 28 -21.06 1.32 -19.94
N HIS A 29 -21.27 0.67 -21.08
CA HIS A 29 -20.92 -0.73 -21.27
C HIS A 29 -19.38 -0.84 -21.27
N VAL A 30 -18.79 -0.88 -20.07
CA VAL A 30 -17.35 -0.98 -19.90
C VAL A 30 -16.89 -2.32 -20.49
N PRO A 31 -15.95 -2.33 -21.46
CA PRO A 31 -15.41 -3.56 -22.02
C PRO A 31 -14.85 -4.46 -20.91
N GLU A 32 -15.08 -5.77 -21.02
CA GLU A 32 -14.61 -6.76 -20.03
C GLU A 32 -13.10 -6.66 -19.74
N THR A 33 -12.29 -6.26 -20.74
CA THR A 33 -10.85 -6.00 -20.57
C THR A 33 -10.56 -4.91 -19.54
N ILE A 34 -11.31 -3.80 -19.57
CA ILE A 34 -11.12 -2.67 -18.64
C ILE A 34 -11.60 -3.06 -17.24
N ARG A 35 -12.72 -3.78 -17.14
CA ARG A 35 -13.22 -4.29 -15.86
C ARG A 35 -12.19 -5.22 -15.18
N LYS A 36 -11.60 -6.14 -15.95
CA LYS A 36 -10.53 -7.02 -15.46
C LYS A 36 -9.32 -6.20 -15.01
N ALA A 37 -8.88 -5.22 -15.80
CA ALA A 37 -7.75 -4.36 -15.44
C ALA A 37 -7.99 -3.58 -14.13
N LEU A 38 -9.19 -3.04 -13.93
CA LEU A 38 -9.55 -2.30 -12.72
C LEU A 38 -9.52 -3.16 -11.45
N HIS A 39 -9.82 -4.46 -11.55
CA HIS A 39 -9.69 -5.39 -10.42
C HIS A 39 -8.24 -5.58 -9.94
N TYR A 40 -7.25 -5.35 -10.83
CA TYR A 40 -5.82 -5.39 -10.48
C TYR A 40 -5.27 -4.07 -9.95
N VAL A 41 -6.03 -2.97 -10.01
CA VAL A 41 -5.57 -1.66 -9.53
C VAL A 41 -5.25 -1.68 -8.03
N PRO A 42 -6.12 -2.18 -7.12
CA PRO A 42 -5.80 -2.19 -5.69
C PRO A 42 -4.50 -2.95 -5.34
N PRO A 43 -4.29 -4.21 -5.77
CA PRO A 43 -3.04 -4.91 -5.45
C PRO A 43 -1.82 -4.30 -6.16
N ALA A 44 -1.96 -3.74 -7.35
CA ALA A 44 -0.87 -3.07 -8.06
C ALA A 44 -0.42 -1.79 -7.33
N VAL A 45 -1.37 -0.97 -6.86
CA VAL A 45 -1.08 0.26 -6.11
C VAL A 45 -0.41 -0.08 -4.78
N LEU A 46 -0.92 -1.08 -4.05
CA LEU A 46 -0.29 -1.50 -2.79
C LEU A 46 1.15 -1.98 -3.04
N SER A 47 1.37 -2.78 -4.07
CA SER A 47 2.72 -3.24 -4.44
C SER A 47 3.64 -2.08 -4.82
N ALA A 48 3.14 -1.10 -5.56
CA ALA A 48 3.87 0.08 -5.99
C ALA A 48 4.24 1.03 -4.83
N ILE A 49 3.48 1.04 -3.74
CA ILE A 49 3.80 1.80 -2.52
C ILE A 49 4.81 1.03 -1.66
N VAL A 50 4.60 -0.26 -1.47
CA VAL A 50 5.43 -1.12 -0.61
C VAL A 50 6.84 -1.31 -1.19
N PHE A 51 6.96 -1.45 -2.52
CA PHE A 51 8.25 -1.67 -3.17
C PHE A 51 9.30 -0.58 -2.87
N PRO A 52 9.09 0.71 -3.20
CA PRO A 52 10.08 1.74 -2.90
C PRO A 52 10.31 1.87 -1.40
N GLU A 53 9.30 1.62 -0.57
CA GLU A 53 9.43 1.69 0.88
C GLU A 53 10.43 0.65 1.45
N LEU A 54 10.51 -0.52 0.83
CA LEU A 54 11.45 -1.59 1.20
C LEU A 54 12.83 -1.44 0.53
N PHE A 55 12.84 -1.10 -0.76
CA PHE A 55 14.04 -1.20 -1.61
C PHE A 55 14.79 0.13 -1.79
N MET A 56 14.15 1.28 -1.62
CA MET A 56 14.75 2.59 -1.86
C MET A 56 14.96 3.35 -0.56
N ARG A 57 16.19 3.85 -0.37
CA ARG A 57 16.53 4.75 0.76
C ARG A 57 17.30 5.94 0.21
N SER A 58 16.78 7.14 0.45
CA SER A 58 17.37 8.39 -0.05
C SER A 58 17.55 8.47 -1.58
N GLY A 59 16.69 7.79 -2.34
CA GLY A 59 16.73 7.79 -3.81
C GLY A 59 17.64 6.72 -4.44
N GLU A 60 18.42 5.99 -3.64
CA GLU A 60 19.29 4.91 -4.11
C GLU A 60 18.74 3.53 -3.75
N PHE A 61 19.03 2.52 -4.57
CA PHE A 61 18.70 1.13 -4.29
C PHE A 61 19.58 0.60 -3.16
N TYR A 62 18.96 0.37 -1.99
CA TYR A 62 19.68 -0.04 -0.79
C TYR A 62 19.43 -1.53 -0.49
N LEU A 63 20.05 -2.38 -1.32
CA LEU A 63 20.02 -3.85 -1.23
C LEU A 63 21.13 -4.38 -0.31
N SER A 64 21.27 -3.78 0.87
CA SER A 64 22.22 -4.26 1.89
C SER A 64 21.50 -5.10 2.95
N LEU A 65 22.21 -6.08 3.53
CA LEU A 65 21.73 -6.80 4.72
C LEU A 65 21.61 -5.87 5.95
N ASP A 66 22.20 -4.68 5.89
CA ASP A 66 21.99 -3.60 6.86
C ASP A 66 20.61 -2.91 6.71
N ASN A 67 19.87 -3.23 5.63
CA ASN A 67 18.53 -2.70 5.47
C ASN A 67 17.52 -3.49 6.31
N HIS A 68 17.37 -3.09 7.57
CA HIS A 68 16.40 -3.63 8.52
C HIS A 68 14.97 -3.69 7.96
N ARG A 69 14.56 -2.73 7.12
CA ARG A 69 13.21 -2.71 6.53
C ARG A 69 13.05 -3.80 5.48
N LEU A 70 14.07 -4.04 4.66
CA LEU A 70 14.09 -5.10 3.66
C LEU A 70 13.99 -6.48 4.34
N LEU A 71 14.81 -6.71 5.37
CA LEU A 71 14.80 -7.97 6.13
C LEU A 71 13.47 -8.19 6.84
N ALA A 72 12.93 -7.17 7.53
CA ALA A 72 11.62 -7.25 8.17
C ALA A 72 10.49 -7.49 7.16
N GLY A 73 10.55 -6.86 5.98
CA GLY A 73 9.61 -7.08 4.89
C GLY A 73 9.65 -8.51 4.35
N LEU A 74 10.84 -9.10 4.25
CA LEU A 74 11.01 -10.50 3.84
C LEU A 74 10.42 -11.46 4.88
N VAL A 75 10.65 -11.20 6.17
CA VAL A 75 10.03 -11.99 7.26
C VAL A 75 8.50 -11.87 7.21
N ALA A 76 7.98 -10.65 7.03
CA ALA A 76 6.54 -10.42 6.89
C ALA A 76 5.98 -11.19 5.68
N LEU A 77 6.68 -11.22 4.55
CA LEU A 77 6.27 -11.98 3.36
C LEU A 77 6.18 -13.49 3.64
N VAL A 78 7.20 -14.05 4.30
CA VAL A 78 7.23 -15.49 4.66
C VAL A 78 6.07 -15.81 5.62
N VAL A 79 5.86 -14.98 6.63
CA VAL A 79 4.76 -15.16 7.59
C VAL A 79 3.40 -15.00 6.92
N ALA A 80 3.24 -14.05 6.01
CA ALA A 80 2.01 -13.89 5.23
C ALA A 80 1.68 -15.16 4.45
N TRP A 81 2.69 -15.77 3.84
CA TRP A 81 2.52 -16.96 3.02
C TRP A 81 2.11 -18.19 3.85
N VAL A 82 2.71 -18.35 5.03
CA VAL A 82 2.43 -19.49 5.92
C VAL A 82 1.14 -19.30 6.71
N SER A 83 0.96 -18.13 7.34
CA SER A 83 -0.13 -17.89 8.29
C SER A 83 -1.47 -17.60 7.59
N LYS A 84 -1.44 -17.03 6.38
CA LYS A 84 -2.63 -16.52 5.66
C LYS A 84 -3.51 -15.58 6.50
N ASN A 85 -2.96 -15.02 7.58
CA ASN A 85 -3.63 -14.13 8.52
C ASN A 85 -2.93 -12.78 8.53
N THR A 86 -3.66 -11.73 8.17
CA THR A 86 -3.16 -10.36 8.08
C THR A 86 -2.68 -9.83 9.43
N LEU A 87 -3.37 -10.15 10.53
CA LEU A 87 -2.97 -9.69 11.87
C LEU A 87 -1.62 -10.29 12.30
N VAL A 88 -1.44 -11.60 12.08
CA VAL A 88 -0.19 -12.29 12.40
C VAL A 88 0.96 -11.75 11.54
N THR A 89 0.68 -11.46 10.27
CA THR A 89 1.65 -10.86 9.34
C THR A 89 2.13 -9.49 9.82
N ILE A 90 1.19 -8.62 10.21
CA ILE A 90 1.50 -7.28 10.72
C ILE A 90 2.32 -7.40 12.01
N LEU A 91 1.88 -8.22 12.97
CA LEU A 91 2.58 -8.39 14.24
C LEU A 91 3.99 -8.95 14.03
N ALA A 92 4.15 -9.99 13.22
CA ALA A 92 5.46 -10.58 12.96
C ALA A 92 6.39 -9.60 12.24
N GLY A 93 5.90 -8.85 11.25
CA GLY A 93 6.68 -7.82 10.55
C GLY A 93 7.10 -6.69 11.49
N MET A 94 6.21 -6.22 12.36
CA MET A 94 6.51 -5.20 13.37
C MET A 94 7.55 -5.71 14.37
N VAL A 95 7.38 -6.92 14.92
CA VAL A 95 8.33 -7.51 15.85
C VAL A 95 9.69 -7.71 15.20
N ALA A 96 9.74 -8.24 13.97
CA ALA A 96 10.98 -8.42 13.23
C ALA A 96 11.70 -7.08 13.01
N LEU A 97 10.98 -6.04 12.59
CA LEU A 97 11.54 -4.70 12.41
C LEU A 97 12.09 -4.14 13.72
N PHE A 98 11.36 -4.29 14.82
CA PHE A 98 11.75 -3.76 16.13
C PHE A 98 12.99 -4.49 16.68
N VAL A 99 13.03 -5.81 16.56
CA VAL A 99 14.20 -6.63 16.94
C VAL A 99 15.41 -6.25 16.11
N LEU A 100 15.26 -6.15 14.79
CA LEU A 100 16.32 -5.75 13.87
C LEU A 100 16.85 -4.35 14.20
N GLN A 101 15.97 -3.38 14.47
CA GLN A 101 16.37 -2.03 14.89
C GLN A 101 17.08 -1.99 16.24
N ILE A 102 16.76 -2.89 17.17
CA ILE A 102 17.40 -2.93 18.49
C ILE A 102 18.75 -3.65 18.45
N VAL A 103 18.86 -4.73 17.67
CA VAL A 103 20.06 -5.58 17.61
C VAL A 103 21.20 -4.93 16.81
N LEU A 104 20.87 -4.12 15.80
CA LEU A 104 21.85 -3.48 14.90
C LEU A 104 21.97 -1.96 15.11
N ARG A 105 21.46 -1.44 16.23
CA ARG A 105 21.74 -0.08 16.71
C ARG A 105 23.04 -0.04 17.49
#